data_AF-A0A7S0U771-F1
#
_entry.id   AF-A0A7S0U771-F1
#
_cell.length_a   1.000
_cell.length_b   1.000
_cell.length_c   1.000
_cell.angle_alpha   90.00
_cell.angle_beta   90.00
_cell.angle_gamma   90.00
#
_symmetry.space_group_name_H-M   'P 1'
#
loop_
_entity.id
_entity.type
_entity.pdbx_description
1 polymer ?
#
loop_
_entity_poly.entity_id
_entity_poly.type
_entity_poly.pdbx_seq_one_letter_code
_entity_poly.pdbx_strand_id
1 'polypeptide(L)'
;NWDADQQKITFRENDGNVEIWGKKAVKIQAVYRTDLGINKPSLLLASGWWGVSRHFHYLPELMAAFCWSAPTLWSGNVLGFAYWVFLLCLLTHRSFRDEERCSTKYGTYWDEYKKLVPYRIVPYLF
;
A
#
# COMPACT_ATOMS: atom_id res chain seq x y z
N ASN A 1 3.20 3.94 -9.71
CA ASN A 1 1.78 3.79 -9.32
C ASN A 1 1.17 2.61 -10.06
N TRP A 2 1.00 2.69 -11.38
CA TRP A 2 0.47 1.61 -12.22
C TRP A 2 1.12 0.24 -12.00
N ASP A 3 2.46 0.17 -11.97
CA ASP A 3 3.18 -1.10 -11.84
C ASP A 3 2.90 -1.83 -10.50
N ALA A 4 2.71 -1.09 -9.40
CA ALA A 4 2.34 -1.67 -8.11
C ALA A 4 0.94 -2.29 -8.17
N ASP A 5 0.00 -1.61 -8.82
CA ASP A 5 -1.36 -2.14 -8.99
C ASP A 5 -1.39 -3.35 -9.93
N GLN A 6 -0.67 -3.30 -11.05
CA GLN A 6 -0.55 -4.43 -11.98
C GLN A 6 0.03 -5.66 -11.28
N GLN A 7 1.11 -5.48 -10.51
CA GLN A 7 1.72 -6.57 -9.76
C GLN A 7 0.73 -7.28 -8.82
N LYS A 8 -0.16 -6.53 -8.17
CA LYS A 8 -1.22 -7.09 -7.30
C LYS A 8 -2.31 -7.81 -8.09
N ILE A 9 -2.69 -7.29 -9.25
CA ILE A 9 -3.68 -7.90 -10.14
C ILE A 9 -3.14 -9.22 -10.67
N THR A 10 -1.98 -9.20 -11.32
CA THR A 10 -1.33 -10.39 -11.87
C THR A 10 -1.08 -11.45 -10.80
N PHE A 11 -0.68 -11.03 -9.59
CA PHE A 11 -0.53 -11.94 -8.46
C PHE A 11 -1.83 -12.68 -8.09
N ARG A 12 -2.97 -11.97 -8.09
CA ARG A 12 -4.27 -12.56 -7.75
C ARG A 12 -4.84 -13.43 -8.87
N GLU A 13 -4.63 -13.04 -10.12
CA GLU A 13 -5.08 -13.81 -11.29
C GLU A 13 -4.37 -15.17 -11.40
N ASN A 14 -3.11 -15.22 -10.99
CA ASN A 14 -2.27 -16.42 -11.04
C ASN A 14 -2.22 -17.18 -9.70
N ASP A 15 -3.17 -16.96 -8.79
CA ASP A 15 -3.27 -17.60 -7.47
C ASP A 15 -1.95 -17.55 -6.64
N GLY A 16 -1.21 -16.46 -6.82
CA GLY A 16 0.08 -16.19 -6.21
C GLY A 16 1.25 -17.03 -6.73
N ASN A 17 1.10 -17.75 -7.84
CA ASN A 17 2.18 -18.47 -8.50
C ASN A 17 2.85 -17.61 -9.59
N VAL A 18 3.45 -16.50 -9.18
CA VAL A 18 4.11 -15.54 -10.09
C VAL A 18 5.51 -15.24 -9.60
N GLU A 19 6.41 -14.92 -10.52
CA GLU A 19 7.72 -14.38 -10.18
C GLU A 19 7.67 -12.86 -10.18
N ILE A 20 8.11 -12.26 -9.08
CA ILE A 20 8.21 -10.83 -8.89
C ILE A 20 9.67 -10.48 -8.72
N TRP A 21 10.18 -9.62 -9.62
CA TRP A 21 11.59 -9.21 -9.65
C TRP A 21 12.57 -10.40 -9.65
N GLY A 22 12.26 -11.44 -10.43
CA GLY A 22 13.12 -12.62 -10.60
C GLY A 22 13.13 -13.60 -9.42
N LYS A 23 12.23 -13.43 -8.45
CA LYS A 23 12.05 -14.36 -7.32
C LYS A 23 10.59 -14.79 -7.22
N LYS A 24 10.34 -15.99 -6.69
CA LYS A 24 8.96 -16.45 -6.41
C LYS A 24 8.27 -15.49 -5.44
N ALA A 25 7.03 -15.12 -5.75
CA ALA A 25 6.26 -14.22 -4.92
C ALA A 25 6.04 -14.79 -3.51
N VAL A 26 6.32 -13.97 -2.49
CA VAL A 26 6.00 -14.31 -1.10
C VAL A 26 4.52 -14.04 -0.88
N LYS A 27 3.77 -15.08 -0.52
CA LYS A 27 2.32 -15.03 -0.30
C LYS A 27 1.94 -15.51 1.09
N ILE A 28 0.94 -14.87 1.68
CA ILE A 28 0.25 -15.36 2.88
C ILE A 28 -1.18 -15.71 2.46
N GLN A 29 -1.57 -16.96 2.72
CA GLN A 29 -2.93 -17.42 2.46
C GLN A 29 -3.78 -17.16 3.70
N ALA A 30 -4.54 -16.07 3.65
CA ALA A 30 -5.44 -15.68 4.72
C ALA A 30 -6.84 -16.24 4.46
N VAL A 31 -7.55 -16.57 5.53
CA VAL A 31 -9.00 -16.85 5.47
C VAL A 31 -9.69 -15.77 6.27
N TYR A 32 -10.67 -15.11 5.65
CA TYR A 32 -11.47 -14.11 6.35
C TYR A 32 -12.94 -14.49 6.33
N ARG A 33 -13.65 -14.10 7.39
CA ARG A 33 -15.09 -14.28 7.51
C ARG A 33 -15.80 -13.07 6.91
N THR A 34 -16.70 -13.31 5.96
CA THR A 34 -17.57 -12.27 5.40
C THR A 34 -18.72 -12.00 6.37
N ASP A 35 -19.38 -10.84 6.27
CA ASP A 35 -20.54 -10.47 7.11
C ASP A 35 -21.68 -11.50 7.05
N LEU A 36 -21.76 -12.25 5.94
CA LEU A 36 -22.69 -13.37 5.73
C LEU A 36 -22.28 -14.67 6.45
N GLY A 37 -21.20 -14.64 7.25
CA GLY A 37 -20.67 -15.81 7.96
C GLY A 37 -19.83 -16.77 7.12
N ILE A 38 -19.63 -16.49 5.83
CA ILE A 38 -18.90 -17.35 4.89
C ILE A 38 -17.40 -17.09 5.00
N ASN A 39 -16.62 -18.16 5.19
CA ASN A 39 -15.17 -18.12 5.12
C ASN A 39 -14.70 -18.08 3.67
N LYS A 40 -13.94 -17.05 3.30
CA LYS A 40 -13.35 -16.92 1.97
C LYS A 40 -11.82 -16.88 2.05
N PRO A 41 -11.11 -17.66 1.22
CA PRO A 41 -9.66 -17.54 1.11
C PRO A 41 -9.30 -16.22 0.41
N SER A 42 -8.20 -15.62 0.81
CA SER A 42 -7.63 -14.41 0.24
C SER A 42 -6.11 -14.50 0.29
N LEU A 43 -5.46 -14.02 -0.77
CA LEU A 43 -4.00 -13.97 -0.84
C LEU A 43 -3.50 -12.56 -0.51
N LEU A 44 -2.52 -12.50 0.40
CA LEU A 44 -1.76 -11.29 0.71
C LEU A 44 -0.38 -11.39 0.04
N LEU A 45 0.00 -10.35 -0.68
CA LEU A 45 1.25 -10.26 -1.44
C LEU A 45 2.30 -9.51 -0.62
N ALA A 46 3.39 -10.18 -0.22
CA ALA A 46 4.48 -9.60 0.58
C ALA A 46 5.80 -9.48 -0.22
N SER A 47 5.72 -9.30 -1.54
CA SER A 47 6.89 -9.17 -2.41
C SER A 47 6.71 -8.06 -3.45
N GLY A 48 7.81 -7.65 -4.10
CA GLY A 48 7.82 -6.50 -5.00
C GLY A 48 7.53 -5.20 -4.27
N TRP A 49 6.73 -4.33 -4.88
CA TRP A 49 6.33 -3.04 -4.30
C TRP A 49 5.57 -3.21 -2.98
N TRP A 50 4.72 -4.22 -2.90
CA TRP A 50 3.96 -4.55 -1.69
C TRP A 50 4.81 -5.20 -0.60
N GLY A 51 6.00 -5.70 -0.94
CA GLY A 51 7.02 -6.13 0.01
C GLY A 51 7.87 -4.98 0.56
N VAL A 52 8.00 -3.88 -0.18
CA VAL A 52 8.75 -2.68 0.25
C VAL A 52 7.93 -1.84 1.22
N SER A 53 6.67 -1.56 0.90
CA SER A 53 5.73 -0.93 1.83
C SER A 53 4.28 -1.32 1.53
N ARG A 54 3.44 -1.31 2.57
CA ARG A 54 2.05 -1.77 2.48
C ARG A 54 1.18 -0.90 1.56
N HIS A 55 1.56 0.38 1.40
CA HIS A 55 0.91 1.36 0.54
C HIS A 55 1.91 2.09 -0.35
N PHE A 56 2.80 1.36 -1.01
CA PHE A 56 3.83 1.95 -1.88
C PHE A 56 3.26 2.87 -2.98
N HIS A 57 2.04 2.61 -3.46
CA HIS A 57 1.38 3.44 -4.47
C HIS A 57 1.14 4.90 -4.04
N TYR A 58 1.06 5.19 -2.73
CA TYR A 58 0.93 6.57 -2.22
C TYR A 58 2.22 7.38 -2.37
N LEU A 59 3.39 6.74 -2.39
CA LEU A 59 4.68 7.44 -2.51
C LEU A 59 4.83 8.17 -3.85
N PRO A 60 4.69 7.50 -5.02
CA PRO A 60 4.74 8.20 -6.31
C PRO A 60 3.69 9.30 -6.44
N GLU A 61 2.51 9.13 -5.83
CA GLU A 61 1.45 10.15 -5.84
C GLU A 61 1.87 11.39 -5.05
N LEU A 62 2.41 11.22 -3.85
CA LEU A 62 2.97 12.32 -3.04
C LEU A 62 4.18 12.97 -3.71
N MET A 63 5.05 12.19 -4.34
CA MET A 63 6.19 12.73 -5.09
C MET A 63 5.76 13.54 -6.31
N ALA A 64 4.77 13.06 -7.07
CA ALA A 64 4.24 13.80 -8.22
C ALA A 64 3.58 15.11 -7.78
N ALA A 65 2.76 15.08 -6.72
CA ALA A 65 2.16 16.27 -6.14
C ALA A 65 3.22 17.26 -5.60
N PHE A 66 4.32 16.74 -5.05
CA PHE A 66 5.44 17.56 -4.61
C PHE A 66 6.11 18.24 -5.80
N CYS A 67 6.46 17.50 -6.85
CA CYS A 67 7.09 18.07 -8.05
C CYS A 67 6.21 19.13 -8.73
N TRP A 68 4.89 18.96 -8.71
CA TRP A 68 3.96 19.94 -9.28
C TRP A 68 3.86 21.23 -8.45
N SER A 69 3.97 21.12 -7.12
CA SER A 69 3.82 22.26 -6.20
C SER A 69 5.15 22.88 -5.75
N ALA A 70 6.28 22.20 -5.92
CA ALA A 70 7.59 22.70 -5.53
C ALA A 70 7.96 24.05 -6.17
N PRO A 71 7.64 24.34 -7.45
CA PRO A 71 7.91 25.65 -8.04
C PRO A 71 7.15 26.81 -7.37
N THR A 72 5.99 26.54 -6.75
CA THR A 72 5.19 27.61 -6.12
C THR A 72 5.78 28.11 -4.80
N LEU A 73 6.54 27.25 -4.11
CA LEU A 73 7.33 27.67 -2.93
C LEU A 73 8.40 28.69 -3.33
N TRP A 74 9.05 28.48 -4.48
CA TRP A 74 10.11 29.38 -4.96
C TRP A 74 9.57 30.75 -5.39
N SER A 75 8.33 30.83 -5.85
CA SER A 75 7.66 32.09 -6.19
C SER A 75 6.99 32.79 -4.99
N GLY A 76 7.17 32.27 -3.78
CA GLY A 76 6.60 32.82 -2.54
C GLY A 76 5.11 32.52 -2.34
N ASN A 77 4.49 31.72 -3.21
CA ASN A 77 3.08 31.37 -3.14
C ASN A 77 2.87 30.05 -2.37
N VAL A 78 2.76 30.18 -1.05
CA VAL A 78 2.55 29.06 -0.11
C VAL A 78 1.23 28.32 -0.35
N LEU A 79 0.20 28.99 -0.92
CA LEU A 79 -1.08 28.35 -1.22
C LEU A 79 -0.95 27.22 -2.25
N GLY A 80 0.01 27.32 -3.18
CA GLY A 80 0.27 26.24 -4.15
C GLY A 80 0.78 24.96 -3.49
N PHE A 81 1.46 25.07 -2.34
CA PHE A 81 1.95 23.94 -1.56
C PHE A 81 0.88 23.32 -0.63
N ALA A 82 -0.22 24.05 -0.37
CA ALA A 82 -1.31 23.55 0.45
C ALA A 82 -1.93 22.27 -0.12
N TYR A 83 -1.92 22.10 -1.45
CA TYR A 83 -2.37 20.88 -2.12
C TYR A 83 -1.54 19.65 -1.71
N TRP A 84 -0.21 19.77 -1.69
CA TRP A 84 0.66 18.67 -1.29
C TRP A 84 0.49 18.31 0.18
N VAL A 85 0.41 19.31 1.06
CA VAL A 85 0.15 19.10 2.50
C VAL A 85 -1.20 18.44 2.73
N PHE A 86 -2.24 18.89 2.02
CA PHE A 86 -3.56 18.28 2.07
C PHE A 86 -3.53 16.80 1.65
N LEU A 87 -2.88 16.47 0.54
CA LEU A 87 -2.72 15.09 0.09
C LEU A 87 -1.93 14.22 1.08
N LEU A 88 -0.86 14.75 1.66
CA LEU A 88 -0.08 14.06 2.69
C LEU A 88 -0.97 13.68 3.89
N CYS A 89 -1.75 14.63 4.41
CA CYS A 89 -2.68 14.37 5.51
C CYS A 89 -3.76 13.35 5.11
N LEU A 90 -4.36 13.51 3.92
CA LEU A 90 -5.42 12.64 3.43
C LEU A 90 -4.95 11.19 3.25
N LEU A 91 -3.80 10.98 2.60
CA LEU A 91 -3.24 9.65 2.36
C LEU A 91 -2.73 9.00 3.64
N THR A 92 -2.18 9.79 4.55
CA THR A 92 -1.79 9.31 5.88
C THR A 92 -3.02 8.79 6.63
N HIS A 93 -4.08 9.60 6.76
CA HIS A 93 -5.34 9.18 7.40
C HIS A 93 -5.97 7.97 6.70
N ARG A 94 -5.96 7.94 5.37
CA ARG A 94 -6.43 6.79 4.59
C ARG A 94 -5.66 5.52 4.91
N SER A 95 -4.34 5.59 5.04
CA SER A 95 -3.51 4.43 5.39
C SER A 95 -3.86 3.86 6.77
N PHE A 96 -4.10 4.71 7.78
CA PHE A 96 -4.52 4.25 9.11
C PHE A 96 -5.86 3.52 9.08
N ARG A 97 -6.84 4.06 8.35
CA ARG A 97 -8.16 3.44 8.22
C ARG A 97 -8.10 2.11 7.45
N ASP A 98 -7.27 2.03 6.42
CA ASP A 98 -7.11 0.79 5.65
C ASP A 98 -6.40 -0.28 6.48
N GLU A 99 -5.42 0.07 7.31
CA GLU A 99 -4.79 -0.83 8.28
C GLU A 99 -5.80 -1.39 9.30
N GLU A 100 -6.64 -0.54 9.88
CA GLU A 100 -7.66 -0.97 10.84
C GLU A 100 -8.65 -1.95 10.21
N ARG A 101 -9.08 -1.68 8.98
CA ARG A 101 -9.94 -2.58 8.21
C ARG A 101 -9.25 -3.91 7.90
N CYS A 102 -7.99 -3.89 7.46
CA CYS A 102 -7.24 -5.10 7.15
C CYS A 102 -6.91 -5.92 8.40
N SER A 103 -6.59 -5.27 9.51
CA SER A 103 -6.36 -5.92 10.80
C SER A 103 -7.63 -6.60 11.32
N THR A 104 -8.78 -5.93 11.23
CA THR A 104 -10.07 -6.52 11.63
C THR A 104 -10.47 -7.67 10.70
N LYS A 105 -10.19 -7.54 9.39
CA LYS A 105 -10.57 -8.54 8.39
C LYS A 105 -9.70 -9.80 8.41
N TYR A 106 -8.39 -9.65 8.49
CA TYR A 106 -7.44 -10.76 8.35
C TYR A 106 -6.80 -11.19 9.68
N GLY A 107 -6.97 -10.41 10.76
CA GLY A 107 -6.51 -10.78 12.10
C GLY A 107 -5.03 -11.17 12.15
N THR A 108 -4.75 -12.38 12.63
CA THR A 108 -3.39 -12.91 12.79
C THR A 108 -2.61 -12.96 11.48
N TYR A 109 -3.27 -13.21 10.34
CA TYR A 109 -2.62 -13.18 9.02
C TYR A 109 -2.12 -11.78 8.67
N TRP A 110 -2.81 -10.73 9.15
CA TRP A 110 -2.34 -9.35 8.99
C TRP A 110 -1.11 -9.06 9.86
N ASP A 111 -1.05 -9.65 11.06
CA ASP A 111 0.12 -9.50 11.93
C ASP A 111 1.36 -10.17 11.35
N GLU A 112 1.21 -11.35 10.75
CA GLU A 112 2.27 -12.00 9.97
C GLU A 112 2.70 -11.15 8.77
N TYR A 113 1.72 -10.57 8.06
CA TYR A 113 2.00 -9.67 6.95
C TYR A 113 2.79 -8.43 7.38
N LYS A 114 2.42 -7.79 8.50
CA LYS A 114 3.13 -6.64 9.06
C LYS A 114 4.57 -6.98 9.49
N LYS A 115 4.84 -8.22 9.91
CA LYS A 115 6.21 -8.67 10.23
C LYS A 115 7.09 -8.74 8.98
N LEU A 116 6.52 -9.17 7.85
CA LEU A 116 7.24 -9.22 6.57
C LEU A 116 7.41 -7.83 5.96
N VAL A 117 6.39 -6.98 6.08
CA VAL A 117 6.34 -5.65 5.48
C VAL A 117 6.06 -4.64 6.59
N PRO A 118 7.08 -4.17 7.34
CA PRO A 118 6.88 -3.32 8.51
C PRO A 118 6.49 -1.88 8.14
N TYR A 119 6.91 -1.39 6.98
CA TYR A 119 6.70 -0.01 6.53
C TYR A 119 5.32 0.18 5.89
N ARG A 120 4.65 1.28 6.25
CA ARG A 120 3.30 1.60 5.77
C ARG A 120 3.32 2.31 4.43
N ILE A 121 3.97 3.47 4.36
CA ILE A 121 4.01 4.32 3.17
C ILE A 121 5.46 4.52 2.75
N VAL A 122 6.28 5.08 3.64
CA VAL A 122 7.67 5.47 3.36
C VAL A 122 8.61 4.40 3.93
N PRO A 123 9.31 3.63 3.08
CA PRO A 123 10.25 2.65 3.59
C PRO A 123 11.30 3.32 4.48
N TYR A 124 11.62 2.70 5.62
CA TYR A 124 12.60 3.15 6.61
C TYR A 124 12.24 4.39 7.46
N LEU A 125 11.10 5.02 7.24
CA LEU A 125 10.60 6.15 8.05
C LEU A 125 9.22 5.88 8.63
N PHE A 126 8.34 5.23 7.85
CA PHE A 126 6.93 5.07 8.18
C PHE A 126 6.25 3.89 7.48
#